data_AF-A0A0Q7MN31-F1
#
_entry.id   AF-A0A0Q7MN31-F1
#
_cell.length_a   1.000
_cell.length_b   1.000
_cell.length_c   1.000
_cell.angle_alpha   90.00
_cell.angle_beta   90.00
_cell.angle_gamma   90.00
#
_symmetry.space_group_name_H-M   'P 1'
#
loop_
_entity.id
_entity.type
_entity.pdbx_description
1 polymer ?
#
loop_
_entity_poly.entity_id
_entity_poly.type
_entity_poly.pdbx_seq_one_letter_code
_entity_poly.pdbx_strand_id
1 'polypeptide(L)'
;MLMKADPSWCLFLERFHPASLDGDFTAIEFELAFAINIRAALRLVEVSPACRRFADVAISNAVTYSCLRYSGRSARVLADAQRQIDEALWRFITELGSCKVKAKADPERTSIYSIPITNRRHAKPTIVRRGSHNVSRSGEQF
;
A
#
# COMPACT_ATOMS: atom_id res chain seq x y z
N MET A 1 -19.44 -26.87 5.58
CA MET A 1 -18.63 -25.98 6.42
C MET A 1 -18.30 -24.76 5.57
N LEU A 2 -19.06 -23.67 5.73
CA LEU A 2 -18.94 -22.50 4.85
C LEU A 2 -17.66 -21.76 5.22
N MET A 3 -16.62 -21.87 4.40
CA MET A 3 -15.45 -21.00 4.50
C MET A 3 -15.94 -19.57 4.33
N LYS A 4 -16.08 -18.83 5.44
CA LYS A 4 -16.21 -17.37 5.38
C LYS A 4 -14.98 -16.89 4.62
N ALA A 5 -15.17 -16.29 3.45
CA ALA A 5 -14.12 -15.62 2.73
C ALA A 5 -13.35 -14.75 3.74
N ASP A 6 -12.03 -14.94 3.82
CA ASP A 6 -11.20 -14.13 4.69
C ASP A 6 -11.52 -12.67 4.36
N PRO A 7 -12.01 -11.91 5.33
CA PRO A 7 -12.48 -10.57 5.05
C PRO A 7 -11.31 -9.75 4.49
N SER A 8 -11.57 -8.93 3.47
CA SER A 8 -10.54 -8.22 2.69
C SER A 8 -9.53 -7.41 3.53
N TRP A 9 -9.88 -7.08 4.78
CA TRP A 9 -8.97 -6.47 5.74
C TRP A 9 -7.85 -7.43 6.21
N CYS A 10 -8.04 -8.75 6.21
CA CYS A 10 -7.00 -9.74 6.54
C CYS A 10 -5.85 -9.68 5.54
N LEU A 11 -6.17 -9.75 4.23
CA LEU A 11 -5.20 -9.63 3.14
C LEU A 11 -4.50 -8.27 3.12
N PHE A 12 -5.22 -7.22 3.56
CA PHE A 12 -4.66 -5.90 3.73
C PHE A 12 -3.61 -5.94 4.87
N LEU A 13 -3.97 -6.40 6.07
CA LEU A 13 -3.10 -6.40 7.24
C LEU A 13 -1.87 -7.31 7.15
N GLU A 14 -1.93 -8.44 6.44
CA GLU A 14 -0.74 -9.29 6.22
C GLU A 14 0.40 -8.57 5.51
N ARG A 15 0.10 -7.61 4.63
CA ARG A 15 1.12 -6.80 3.94
C ARG A 15 1.79 -5.76 4.84
N PHE A 16 1.27 -5.56 6.05
CA PHE A 16 1.68 -4.49 6.97
C PHE A 16 2.35 -5.01 8.23
N HIS A 17 2.79 -6.27 8.22
CA HIS A 17 3.68 -6.75 9.27
C HIS A 17 4.89 -5.80 9.32
N PRO A 18 5.29 -5.27 10.50
CA PRO A 18 6.34 -4.25 10.52
C PRO A 18 7.65 -4.75 9.90
N ALA A 19 7.97 -6.04 10.08
CA ALA A 19 9.07 -6.72 9.41
C ALA A 19 9.06 -6.61 7.86
N SER A 20 7.89 -6.54 7.21
CA SER A 20 7.79 -6.35 5.75
C SER A 20 7.95 -4.89 5.32
N LEU A 21 7.86 -3.94 6.26
CA LEU A 21 8.02 -2.51 6.03
C LEU A 21 9.40 -1.99 6.47
N ASP A 22 10.13 -2.73 7.31
CA ASP A 22 11.35 -2.23 7.96
C ASP A 22 12.59 -2.18 7.04
N GLY A 23 12.65 -3.06 6.03
CA GLY A 23 13.79 -3.16 5.10
C GLY A 23 13.83 -2.08 4.02
N ASP A 24 12.67 -1.64 3.52
CA ASP A 24 12.55 -0.81 2.32
C ASP A 24 12.22 0.67 2.60
N PHE A 25 11.78 0.99 3.82
CA PHE A 25 11.26 2.32 4.17
C PHE A 25 12.23 3.07 5.07
N THR A 26 12.33 4.40 4.94
CA THR A 26 12.88 5.25 6.00
C THR A 26 12.00 5.20 7.26
N ALA A 27 12.52 5.66 8.41
CA ALA A 27 11.75 5.66 9.66
C ALA A 27 10.41 6.41 9.55
N ILE A 28 10.41 7.56 8.87
CA ILE A 28 9.21 8.39 8.66
C ILE A 28 8.23 7.71 7.70
N GLU A 29 8.73 7.13 6.60
CA GLU A 29 7.86 6.46 5.64
C GLU A 29 7.22 5.20 6.25
N PHE A 30 7.96 4.48 7.10
CA PHE A 30 7.43 3.36 7.90
C PHE A 30 6.25 3.81 8.77
N GLU A 31 6.44 4.87 9.57
CA GLU A 31 5.42 5.39 10.47
C GLU A 31 4.16 5.81 9.71
N LEU A 32 4.35 6.56 8.62
CA LEU A 32 3.25 7.04 7.80
C LEU A 32 2.48 5.89 7.16
N ALA A 33 3.19 4.93 6.55
CA ALA A 33 2.57 3.75 5.94
C ALA A 33 1.77 2.98 7.00
N PHE A 34 2.38 2.64 8.14
CA PHE A 34 1.73 1.93 9.22
C PHE A 34 0.44 2.63 9.68
N ALA A 35 0.50 3.94 9.94
CA ALA A 35 -0.64 4.70 10.42
C ALA A 35 -1.77 4.82 9.38
N ILE A 36 -1.45 4.97 8.08
CA ILE A 36 -2.44 4.96 7.00
C ILE A 36 -3.17 3.62 6.96
N ASN A 37 -2.44 2.52 7.08
CA ASN A 37 -3.00 1.18 6.94
C ASN A 37 -3.92 0.81 8.11
N ILE A 38 -3.52 1.10 9.35
CA ILE A 38 -4.39 0.92 10.52
C ILE A 38 -5.69 1.72 10.37
N ARG A 39 -5.60 2.99 9.94
CA ARG A 39 -6.77 3.83 9.72
C ARG A 39 -7.65 3.33 8.56
N ALA A 40 -7.04 2.78 7.51
CA ALA A 40 -7.78 2.17 6.41
C ALA A 40 -8.56 0.93 6.88
N ALA A 41 -7.93 0.04 7.66
CA ALA A 41 -8.60 -1.13 8.24
C ALA A 41 -9.81 -0.74 9.11
N LEU A 42 -9.66 0.27 9.96
CA LEU A 42 -10.78 0.82 10.77
C LEU A 42 -11.94 1.34 9.92
N ARG A 43 -11.68 1.86 8.72
CA ARG A 43 -12.76 2.37 7.85
C ARG A 43 -13.65 1.25 7.30
N LEU A 44 -13.12 0.03 7.20
CA LEU A 44 -13.80 -1.13 6.62
C LEU A 44 -14.79 -1.80 7.59
N VAL A 45 -14.74 -1.50 8.89
CA VAL A 45 -15.56 -2.17 9.91
C VAL A 45 -16.35 -1.21 10.78
N GLU A 46 -17.46 -1.67 11.34
CA GLU A 46 -18.15 -1.01 12.45
C GLU A 46 -17.25 -1.05 13.70
N VAL A 47 -16.43 -0.02 13.86
CA VAL A 47 -15.36 0.05 14.86
C VAL A 47 -15.92 0.00 16.28
N SER A 48 -15.52 -1.00 17.05
CA SER A 48 -15.75 -1.04 18.50
C SER A 48 -14.82 -0.04 19.22
N PRO A 49 -15.21 0.44 20.43
CA PRO A 49 -14.32 1.28 21.24
C PRO A 49 -12.99 0.60 21.58
N ALA A 50 -12.98 -0.73 21.74
CA ALA A 50 -11.76 -1.50 21.97
C ALA A 50 -10.87 -1.52 20.72
N CYS A 51 -11.46 -1.72 19.54
CA CYS A 51 -10.73 -1.74 18.26
C CYS A 51 -10.01 -0.41 18.03
N ARG A 52 -10.70 0.70 18.27
CA ARG A 52 -10.11 2.04 18.19
C ARG A 52 -8.95 2.23 19.15
N ARG A 53 -9.11 1.79 20.42
CA ARG A 53 -8.05 1.89 21.43
C ARG A 53 -6.81 1.10 21.03
N PHE A 54 -6.95 -0.14 20.56
CA PHE A 54 -5.80 -0.93 20.12
C PHE A 54 -5.13 -0.36 18.88
N ALA A 55 -5.90 0.21 17.94
CA ALA A 55 -5.34 0.93 16.80
C ALA A 55 -4.51 2.15 17.24
N ASP A 56 -5.03 2.97 18.16
CA ASP A 56 -4.32 4.13 18.67
C ASP A 56 -3.00 3.73 19.38
N VAL A 57 -3.02 2.65 20.17
CA VAL A 57 -1.82 2.09 20.80
C VAL A 57 -0.80 1.60 19.76
N ALA A 58 -1.26 0.86 18.75
CA ALA A 58 -0.38 0.35 17.69
C ALA A 58 0.30 1.50 16.93
N ILE A 59 -0.44 2.57 16.60
CA ILE A 59 0.09 3.77 15.94
C ILE A 59 1.11 4.46 16.86
N SER A 60 0.80 4.63 18.14
CA SER A 60 1.73 5.25 19.11
C SER A 60 3.04 4.46 19.25
N ASN A 61 2.97 3.14 19.23
CA ASN A 61 4.15 2.28 19.26
C ASN A 61 4.97 2.40 17.98
N ALA A 62 4.33 2.51 16.81
CA ALA A 62 4.99 2.73 15.53
C ALA A 62 5.73 4.09 15.47
N VAL A 63 5.12 5.16 16.01
CA VAL A 63 5.78 6.48 16.16
C VAL A 63 7.01 6.36 17.05
N THR A 64 6.89 5.66 18.18
CA THR A 64 8.01 5.44 19.11
C THR A 64 9.14 4.68 18.42
N TYR A 65 8.83 3.60 17.73
CA TYR A 65 9.80 2.83 16.95
C TYR A 65 10.50 3.67 15.88
N SER A 66 9.74 4.45 15.10
CA SER A 66 10.25 5.40 14.10
C SER A 66 11.25 6.38 14.72
N CYS A 67 10.90 6.99 15.85
CA CYS A 67 11.78 7.90 16.59
C CYS A 67 13.07 7.21 17.07
N LEU A 68 12.97 5.99 17.60
CA LEU A 68 14.12 5.21 18.05
C LEU A 68 15.04 4.84 16.88
N ARG A 69 14.46 4.47 15.73
CA ARG A 69 15.16 4.14 14.50
C ARG A 69 15.87 5.36 13.92
N TYR A 70 15.17 6.49 13.83
CA TYR A 70 15.74 7.77 13.40
C TYR A 70 16.91 8.21 14.29
N SER A 71 16.80 7.97 15.60
CA SER A 71 17.83 8.30 16.58
C SER A 71 19.01 7.31 16.62
N GLY A 72 19.03 6.29 15.75
CA GLY A 72 20.10 5.30 15.69
C GLY A 72 20.27 4.47 16.97
N ARG A 73 19.16 4.15 17.66
CA ARG A 73 19.20 3.35 18.89
C ARG A 73 19.67 1.92 18.62
N SER A 74 20.11 1.24 19.67
CA SER A 74 20.65 -0.12 19.56
C SER A 74 19.59 -1.11 19.07
N ALA A 75 20.04 -2.17 18.40
CA ALA A 75 19.17 -3.23 17.87
C ALA A 75 18.27 -3.85 18.95
N ARG A 76 18.75 -3.97 20.19
CA ARG A 76 17.93 -4.47 21.32
C ARG A 76 16.75 -3.56 21.63
N VAL A 77 16.97 -2.24 21.67
CA VAL A 77 15.91 -1.25 21.94
C VAL A 77 14.89 -1.24 20.80
N LEU A 78 15.37 -1.38 19.55
CA LEU A 78 14.48 -1.51 18.39
C LEU A 78 13.66 -2.81 18.45
N ALA A 79 14.25 -3.94 18.83
CA ALA A 79 13.55 -5.21 18.98
C ALA A 79 12.45 -5.14 20.06
N ASP A 80 12.73 -4.48 21.19
CA ASP A 80 11.72 -4.30 22.25
C ASP A 80 10.57 -3.38 21.81
N ALA A 81 10.86 -2.32 21.05
CA ALA A 81 9.83 -1.45 20.47
C ALA A 81 9.02 -2.16 19.37
N GLN A 82 9.68 -2.97 18.54
CA GLN A 82 9.05 -3.81 17.52
C GLN A 82 8.07 -4.80 18.15
N ARG A 83 8.48 -5.47 19.23
CA ARG A 83 7.60 -6.38 19.99
C ARG A 83 6.34 -5.69 20.52
N GLN A 84 6.45 -4.44 20.96
CA GLN A 84 5.29 -3.65 21.40
C GLN A 84 4.33 -3.32 20.25
N ILE A 85 4.85 -3.10 19.04
CA ILE A 85 4.02 -2.97 17.84
C ILE A 85 3.29 -4.30 17.58
N ASP A 86 4.01 -5.41 17.57
CA ASP A 86 3.45 -6.73 17.26
C ASP A 86 2.34 -7.13 18.25
N GLU A 87 2.54 -6.89 19.54
CA GLU A 87 1.52 -7.15 20.57
C GLU A 87 0.27 -6.27 20.38
N ALA A 88 0.46 -4.97 20.14
CA ALA A 88 -0.64 -4.04 19.89
C ALA A 88 -1.40 -4.40 18.61
N LEU A 89 -0.68 -4.79 17.56
CA LEU A 89 -1.23 -5.20 16.29
C LEU A 89 -2.03 -6.51 16.42
N TRP A 90 -1.53 -7.48 17.19
CA TRP A 90 -2.25 -8.72 17.47
C TRP A 90 -3.59 -8.46 18.17
N ARG A 91 -3.61 -7.58 19.19
CA ARG A 91 -4.84 -7.19 19.89
C ARG A 91 -5.80 -6.45 18.96
N PHE A 92 -5.27 -5.55 18.13
CA PHE A 92 -6.03 -4.84 17.12
C PHE A 92 -6.69 -5.79 16.12
N ILE A 93 -5.92 -6.71 15.53
CA ILE A 93 -6.41 -7.71 14.56
C ILE A 93 -7.48 -8.60 15.18
N THR A 94 -7.26 -9.07 16.41
CA THR A 94 -8.21 -9.93 17.14
C THR A 94 -9.55 -9.22 17.33
N GLU A 95 -9.52 -7.97 17.79
CA GLU A 95 -10.73 -7.17 18.00
C GLU A 95 -11.38 -6.77 16.66
N LEU A 96 -10.58 -6.45 15.64
CA LEU A 96 -11.05 -6.15 14.29
C LEU A 96 -11.79 -7.34 13.68
N GLY A 97 -11.32 -8.57 13.93
CA GLY A 97 -11.99 -9.81 13.53
C GLY A 97 -13.33 -10.05 14.20
N SER A 98 -13.59 -9.39 15.33
CA SER A 98 -14.88 -9.40 16.02
C SER A 98 -15.82 -8.28 15.54
N CYS A 99 -15.31 -7.30 14.78
CA CYS A 99 -16.11 -6.19 14.25
C CYS A 99 -16.88 -6.60 12.99
N LYS A 100 -18.08 -6.03 12.79
CA LYS A 100 -18.87 -6.24 11.57
C LYS A 100 -18.27 -5.46 10.42
N VAL A 101 -18.14 -6.07 9.24
CA VAL A 101 -17.71 -5.36 8.02
C VAL A 101 -18.82 -4.42 7.57
N LYS A 102 -18.48 -3.18 7.20
CA LYS A 102 -19.46 -2.23 6.66
C LYS A 102 -19.92 -2.70 5.29
N ALA A 103 -21.25 -2.77 5.08
CA ALA A 103 -21.85 -3.20 3.81
C ALA A 103 -21.50 -2.33 2.58
N LYS A 104 -20.90 -1.14 2.79
CA LYS A 104 -20.40 -0.24 1.73
C LYS A 104 -18.87 -0.23 1.58
N ALA A 105 -18.16 -1.15 2.26
CA ALA A 105 -16.74 -1.35 2.02
C ALA A 105 -16.57 -2.09 0.69
N ASP A 106 -16.84 -1.38 -0.41
CA ASP A 106 -16.65 -1.87 -1.76
C ASP A 106 -15.14 -2.07 -1.99
N PRO A 107 -14.65 -3.32 -2.12
CA PRO A 107 -13.23 -3.58 -2.25
C PRO A 107 -12.64 -3.03 -3.56
N GLU A 108 -13.49 -2.64 -4.54
CA GLU A 108 -13.03 -2.17 -5.84
C GLU A 108 -12.33 -0.80 -5.84
N ARG A 109 -12.44 0.00 -4.77
CA ARG A 109 -11.85 1.35 -4.73
C ARG A 109 -10.44 1.46 -4.16
N THR A 110 -9.80 0.34 -3.81
CA THR A 110 -8.43 0.35 -3.23
C THR A 110 -7.34 -0.08 -4.21
N SER A 111 -7.64 -0.16 -5.52
CA SER A 111 -6.62 -0.26 -6.57
C SER A 111 -6.06 1.13 -6.92
N ILE A 112 -5.41 1.80 -5.96
CA ILE A 112 -4.69 3.07 -6.22
C ILE A 112 -3.18 2.83 -6.45
N TYR A 113 -2.69 1.60 -6.26
CA TYR A 113 -1.29 1.22 -6.55
C TYR A 113 -1.15 0.25 -7.73
N SER A 114 -2.05 0.31 -8.71
CA SER A 114 -1.68 -0.15 -10.05
C SER A 114 -0.88 0.98 -10.69
N ILE A 115 0.41 1.12 -10.36
CA ILE A 115 1.32 1.87 -11.21
C ILE A 115 1.30 1.14 -12.55
N PRO A 116 0.78 1.73 -13.64
CA PRO A 116 1.00 1.14 -14.94
C PRO A 116 2.49 1.32 -15.19
N ILE A 117 3.25 0.24 -15.00
CA ILE A 117 4.58 0.13 -15.56
C ILE A 117 4.35 0.23 -17.06
N THR A 118 4.46 1.44 -17.60
CA THR A 118 4.52 1.67 -19.03
C THR A 118 5.77 0.96 -19.50
N ASN A 119 5.59 -0.29 -19.92
CA ASN A 119 6.52 -1.00 -20.77
C ASN A 119 6.67 -0.15 -22.04
N ARG A 120 7.59 0.81 -22.02
CA ARG A 120 8.16 1.42 -23.21
C ARG A 120 8.97 0.32 -23.91
N ARG A 121 8.27 -0.59 -24.58
CA ARG A 121 8.87 -1.34 -25.67
C ARG A 121 9.26 -0.29 -26.71
N HIS A 122 10.55 -0.19 -26.98
CA HIS A 122 11.09 0.50 -28.14
C HIS A 122 10.34 0.02 -29.39
N ALA A 123 9.33 0.78 -29.82
CA ALA A 123 8.75 0.64 -31.13
C ALA A 123 9.71 1.32 -32.11
N LYS A 124 10.34 0.52 -32.98
CA LYS A 124 11.04 1.02 -34.15
C LYS A 124 10.06 1.84 -35.00
N PRO A 125 10.44 3.02 -35.52
CA PRO A 125 9.56 3.76 -36.40
C PRO A 125 9.49 3.07 -37.76
N THR A 126 8.38 2.40 -38.02
CA THR A 126 8.01 1.97 -39.38
C THR A 126 7.46 3.20 -40.11
N ILE A 127 8.25 3.76 -41.01
CA ILE A 127 7.82 4.80 -41.95
C ILE A 127 6.79 4.18 -42.89
N VAL A 128 5.52 4.56 -42.72
CA VAL A 128 4.45 4.23 -43.66
C VAL A 128 4.31 5.38 -44.64
N ARG A 129 4.75 5.10 -45.87
CA ARG A 129 4.52 5.86 -47.10
C ARG A 129 3.04 6.26 -47.25
N ARG A 130 2.79 7.53 -47.55
CA ARG A 130 1.52 7.98 -48.16
C ARG A 130 1.82 8.39 -49.61
N GLY A 131 1.37 7.57 -50.55
CA GLY A 131 1.36 7.91 -51.96
C GLY A 131 0.13 8.74 -52.32
N SER A 132 0.28 9.59 -53.34
CA SER A 132 -0.46 9.50 -54.62
C SER A 132 -0.63 10.87 -55.26
N HIS A 133 0.07 11.15 -56.36
CA HIS A 133 -0.46 11.09 -57.74
C HIS A 133 0.39 11.91 -58.72
N ASN A 134 0.65 11.28 -59.88
CA ASN A 134 1.30 11.78 -61.09
C ASN A 134 0.63 13.05 -61.67
N VAL A 135 1.43 13.92 -62.30
CA VAL A 135 1.20 14.45 -63.65
C VAL A 135 2.56 14.76 -64.32
N SER A 136 2.77 14.22 -65.52
CA SER A 136 3.88 14.49 -66.42
C SER A 136 3.69 15.80 -67.22
N ARG A 137 4.74 16.60 -67.43
CA ARG A 137 5.16 17.11 -68.77
C ARG A 137 6.34 18.11 -68.71
N SER A 138 7.35 17.80 -69.54
CA SER A 138 8.01 18.66 -70.54
C SER A 138 8.72 19.96 -70.14
N GLY A 139 10.01 20.05 -70.52
CA GLY A 139 10.54 21.20 -71.26
C GLY A 139 11.44 22.21 -70.53
N GLU A 140 12.74 22.14 -70.86
CA GLU A 140 13.61 23.25 -71.31
C GLU A 140 14.06 24.44 -70.41
N GLN A 141 15.36 24.73 -70.56
CA GLN A 141 16.10 26.02 -70.41
C GLN A 141 16.37 26.50 -68.96
N PHE A 142 17.58 26.86 -68.51
CA PHE A 142 18.86 27.28 -69.12
C PHE A 142 20.05 26.64 -68.37
#